data_AF-A0A7X8NE05-F1
#
_entry.id   AF-A0A7X8NE05-F1
#
_cell.length_a   1.000
_cell.length_b   1.000
_cell.length_c   1.000
_cell.angle_alpha   90.00
_cell.angle_beta   90.00
_cell.angle_gamma   90.00
#
_symmetry.space_group_name_H-M   'P 1'
#
loop_
_entity.id
_entity.type
_entity.pdbx_description
1 polymer ?
#
loop_
_entity_poly.entity_id
_entity_poly.type
_entity_poly.pdbx_seq_one_letter_code
_entity_poly.pdbx_strand_id
1 'polypeptide(L)'
;MSRIPIDISKSKKSGKLITKQWILEKLFEYLLPLMIVGMFPFIAIMEFNSNLSKDEPIGLSLAFLIFTLIIGGFMIYSIFNVYKLKRITGISRGKNLNLIKKIAEKNEWNISANNQQISIINFSWQDSGTDWGKQMTILYDEKDILVNCISFGLFSSPSPFHWFANKRKVNKLTTEFESGIKNVLQQRV
;
A
#
# COMPACT_ATOMS: atom_id res chain seq x y z
N MET A 1 6.55 -5.07 15.56
CA MET A 1 6.71 -5.39 14.12
C MET A 1 8.18 -5.62 13.83
N SER A 2 8.52 -6.82 13.34
CA SER A 2 9.85 -7.08 12.75
C SER A 2 10.04 -6.17 11.54
N ARG A 3 11.15 -5.42 11.50
CA ARG A 3 11.45 -4.50 10.40
C ARG A 3 11.95 -5.32 9.22
N ILE A 4 11.11 -5.56 8.22
CA ILE A 4 11.55 -6.16 6.97
C ILE A 4 12.62 -5.23 6.36
N PRO A 5 13.85 -5.71 6.12
CA PRO A 5 14.90 -4.84 5.63
C PRO A 5 14.59 -4.36 4.21
N ILE A 6 14.68 -3.05 3.98
CA ILE A 6 14.39 -2.41 2.68
C ILE A 6 15.70 -2.22 1.91
N ASP A 7 15.72 -2.61 0.65
CA ASP A 7 16.78 -2.26 -0.29
C ASP A 7 16.50 -0.88 -0.89
N ILE A 8 17.06 0.17 -0.27
CA ILE A 8 16.78 1.57 -0.63
C ILE A 8 17.21 1.87 -2.07
N SER A 9 18.41 1.43 -2.48
CA SER A 9 18.95 1.70 -3.81
C SER A 9 18.09 1.07 -4.90
N LYS A 10 17.77 -0.22 -4.76
CA LYS A 10 16.91 -0.94 -5.71
C LYS A 10 15.49 -0.39 -5.71
N SER A 11 14.99 0.06 -4.56
CA SER A 11 13.66 0.65 -4.45
C SER A 11 13.54 1.97 -5.23
N LYS A 12 14.53 2.85 -5.09
CA LYS A 12 14.59 4.11 -5.84
C LYS A 12 14.64 3.90 -7.34
N LYS A 13 15.50 2.99 -7.80
CA LYS A 13 15.66 2.69 -9.24
C LYS A 13 14.40 2.07 -9.86
N SER A 14 13.72 1.19 -9.14
CA SER A 14 12.54 0.48 -9.64
C SER A 14 11.22 1.23 -9.48
N GLY A 15 11.18 2.28 -8.65
CA GLY A 15 9.93 2.95 -8.28
C GLY A 15 8.98 2.07 -7.46
N LYS A 16 9.48 0.97 -6.89
CA LYS A 16 8.75 0.05 -6.02
C LYS A 16 9.50 -0.16 -4.72
N LEU A 17 8.80 -0.37 -3.62
CA LEU A 17 9.42 -0.74 -2.36
C LEU A 17 9.92 -2.18 -2.44
N ILE A 18 11.24 -2.37 -2.40
CA ILE A 18 11.89 -3.68 -2.49
C ILE A 18 12.36 -4.11 -1.10
N THR A 19 11.78 -5.20 -0.64
CA THR A 19 12.11 -5.86 0.63
C THR A 19 13.05 -7.04 0.42
N LYS A 20 13.98 -7.22 1.37
CA LYS A 20 14.84 -8.40 1.48
C LYS A 20 14.10 -9.50 2.25
N GLN A 21 13.16 -10.14 1.57
CA GLN A 21 12.43 -11.31 2.07
C GLN A 21 12.85 -12.56 1.31
N TRP A 22 12.67 -13.72 1.94
CA TRP A 22 12.91 -15.01 1.28
C TRP A 22 11.88 -15.27 0.19
N ILE A 23 12.27 -15.99 -0.85
CA ILE A 23 11.39 -16.24 -2.00
C ILE A 23 10.14 -17.03 -1.61
N LEU A 24 10.26 -17.93 -0.63
CA LEU A 24 9.14 -18.70 -0.09
C LEU A 24 8.15 -17.81 0.65
N GLU A 25 8.61 -16.87 1.48
CA GLU A 25 7.74 -15.88 2.15
C GLU A 25 6.95 -15.07 1.12
N LYS A 26 7.63 -14.59 0.07
CA LYS A 26 6.97 -13.89 -1.04
C LYS A 26 5.93 -14.76 -1.74
N LEU A 27 6.20 -16.04 -1.93
CA LEU A 27 5.23 -16.96 -2.54
C LEU A 27 3.99 -17.15 -1.66
N PHE A 28 4.18 -17.32 -0.35
CA PHE A 28 3.08 -17.46 0.60
C PHE A 28 2.22 -16.21 0.71
N GLU A 29 2.80 -15.01 0.58
CA GLU A 29 2.04 -13.74 0.49
C GLU A 29 1.04 -13.73 -0.68
N TYR A 30 1.33 -14.45 -1.76
CA TYR A 30 0.46 -14.53 -2.94
C TYR A 30 -0.53 -15.69 -2.92
N LEU A 31 -0.39 -16.66 -2.02
CA LEU A 31 -1.24 -17.86 -2.01
C LEU A 31 -2.73 -17.50 -1.83
N LEU A 32 -3.06 -16.74 -0.79
CA LEU A 32 -4.44 -16.33 -0.51
C LEU A 32 -5.02 -15.43 -1.62
N PRO A 33 -4.31 -14.37 -2.09
CA PRO A 33 -4.79 -13.60 -3.23
C PRO A 33 -5.00 -14.44 -4.50
N LEU A 34 -4.13 -15.43 -4.76
CA LEU A 34 -4.23 -16.30 -5.93
C LEU A 34 -5.45 -17.23 -5.85
N MET A 35 -5.82 -17.70 -4.65
CA MET A 35 -7.09 -18.43 -4.45
C MET A 35 -8.30 -17.54 -4.78
N ILE A 36 -8.30 -16.28 -4.32
CA ILE A 36 -9.40 -15.35 -4.59
C ILE A 36 -9.53 -15.02 -6.08
N VAL A 37 -8.39 -14.87 -6.77
CA VAL A 37 -8.36 -14.51 -8.20
C VAL A 37 -8.61 -15.71 -9.12
N GLY A 38 -8.22 -16.92 -8.72
CA GLY A 38 -8.35 -18.12 -9.54
C GLY A 38 -9.54 -19.00 -9.15
N MET A 39 -9.54 -19.48 -7.90
CA MET A 39 -10.47 -20.52 -7.45
C MET A 39 -11.91 -20.03 -7.35
N PHE A 40 -12.15 -18.82 -6.83
CA PHE A 40 -13.52 -18.29 -6.71
C PHE A 40 -14.18 -18.00 -8.06
N PRO A 41 -13.54 -17.31 -9.02
CA PRO A 41 -14.09 -17.19 -10.36
C PRO A 41 -14.29 -18.54 -11.04
N PHE A 42 -13.37 -19.50 -10.87
CA PHE A 42 -13.52 -20.84 -11.44
C PHE A 42 -14.79 -21.54 -10.91
N ILE A 43 -14.99 -21.56 -9.59
CA ILE A 43 -16.19 -22.14 -8.97
C ILE A 43 -17.45 -21.43 -9.46
N ALA A 44 -17.43 -20.09 -9.53
CA ALA A 44 -18.58 -19.31 -9.99
C ALA A 44 -18.92 -19.58 -11.47
N ILE A 45 -17.92 -19.77 -12.33
CA ILE A 45 -18.10 -20.16 -13.73
C ILE A 45 -18.72 -21.55 -13.82
N MET A 46 -18.20 -22.51 -13.04
CA MET A 46 -18.72 -23.88 -13.01
C MET A 46 -20.18 -23.93 -12.58
N GLU A 47 -20.54 -23.20 -11.52
CA GLU A 47 -21.90 -23.10 -11.01
C GLU A 47 -22.83 -22.42 -12.03
N PHE A 48 -22.41 -21.31 -12.62
CA PHE A 48 -23.17 -20.62 -13.66
C PHE A 48 -23.44 -21.53 -14.87
N ASN A 49 -22.42 -22.25 -15.34
CA ASN A 49 -22.55 -23.20 -16.45
C ASN A 49 -23.45 -24.40 -16.09
N SER A 50 -23.38 -24.90 -14.86
CA SER A 50 -24.27 -25.96 -14.36
C SER A 50 -25.73 -25.51 -14.43
N ASN A 51 -26.04 -24.32 -13.91
CA ASN A 51 -27.43 -23.82 -13.88
C ASN A 51 -27.94 -23.53 -15.29
N LEU A 52 -27.08 -23.01 -16.16
CA LEU A 52 -27.41 -22.82 -17.58
C LEU A 52 -27.73 -24.14 -18.29
N SER A 53 -26.98 -25.20 -17.99
CA SER A 53 -27.14 -26.50 -18.65
C SER A 53 -28.33 -27.31 -18.14
N LYS A 54 -28.81 -27.01 -16.93
CA LYS A 54 -29.95 -27.67 -16.28
C LYS A 54 -31.25 -26.88 -16.37
N ASP A 55 -31.26 -25.75 -17.08
CA ASP A 55 -32.37 -24.79 -17.12
C ASP A 55 -32.82 -24.33 -15.70
N GLU A 56 -31.88 -24.25 -14.76
CA GLU A 56 -32.13 -23.76 -13.40
C GLU A 56 -32.09 -22.22 -13.34
N PRO A 57 -32.73 -21.58 -12.35
CA PRO A 57 -32.64 -20.13 -12.16
C PRO A 57 -31.18 -19.63 -12.06
N ILE A 58 -30.77 -18.79 -13.02
CA ILE A 58 -29.38 -18.31 -13.12
C ILE A 58 -29.09 -17.03 -12.33
N GLY A 59 -30.12 -16.41 -11.71
CA GLY A 59 -29.96 -15.07 -11.11
C GLY A 59 -28.88 -15.00 -10.03
N LEU A 60 -28.85 -15.98 -9.12
CA LEU A 60 -27.86 -16.05 -8.04
C LEU A 60 -26.46 -16.41 -8.56
N SER A 61 -26.35 -17.39 -9.46
CA SER A 61 -25.05 -17.82 -10.01
C SER A 61 -24.42 -16.72 -10.87
N LEU A 62 -25.22 -15.97 -11.64
CA LEU A 62 -24.76 -14.80 -12.40
C LEU A 62 -24.29 -13.67 -11.47
N ALA A 63 -25.06 -13.34 -10.43
CA ALA A 63 -24.68 -12.32 -9.46
C ALA A 63 -23.37 -12.68 -8.74
N PHE A 64 -23.20 -13.95 -8.35
CA PHE A 64 -21.99 -14.45 -7.73
C PHE A 64 -20.79 -14.43 -8.69
N LEU A 65 -20.98 -14.79 -9.96
CA LEU A 65 -19.95 -14.68 -11.00
C LEU A 65 -19.48 -13.23 -11.18
N ILE A 66 -20.40 -12.29 -11.34
CA ILE A 66 -20.07 -10.86 -11.47
C ILE A 66 -19.29 -10.39 -10.23
N PHE A 67 -19.77 -10.74 -9.04
CA PHE A 67 -19.12 -10.37 -7.78
C PHE A 67 -17.68 -10.89 -7.68
N THR A 68 -17.45 -12.18 -7.97
CA THR A 68 -16.11 -12.78 -7.90
C THR A 68 -15.16 -12.20 -8.94
N LEU A 69 -15.64 -11.88 -10.14
CA LEU A 69 -14.84 -11.20 -11.17
C LEU A 69 -14.45 -9.77 -10.76
N ILE A 70 -15.38 -9.01 -10.18
CA ILE A 70 -15.11 -7.66 -9.68
C ILE A 70 -14.05 -7.70 -8.56
N ILE A 71 -14.23 -8.59 -7.58
CA ILE A 71 -13.26 -8.74 -6.48
C ILE A 71 -11.91 -9.22 -7.01
N GLY A 72 -11.90 -10.18 -7.93
CA GLY A 72 -10.67 -10.68 -8.57
C GLY A 72 -9.93 -9.57 -9.31
N GLY A 73 -10.64 -8.75 -10.08
CA GLY A 73 -10.08 -7.58 -10.76
C GLY A 73 -9.47 -6.57 -9.80
N PHE A 74 -10.17 -6.24 -8.71
CA PHE A 74 -9.62 -5.35 -7.67
C PHE A 74 -8.40 -5.95 -6.96
N MET A 75 -8.41 -7.26 -6.72
CA MET A 75 -7.29 -7.96 -6.09
C MET A 75 -6.05 -7.94 -6.97
N ILE A 76 -6.18 -8.29 -8.25
CA ILE A 76 -5.09 -8.19 -9.25
C ILE A 76 -4.53 -6.78 -9.27
N TYR A 77 -5.41 -5.78 -9.42
CA TYR A 77 -5.01 -4.38 -9.44
C TYR A 77 -4.24 -4.03 -8.16
N SER A 78 -4.73 -4.43 -7.00
CA SER A 78 -4.08 -4.14 -5.72
C SER A 78 -2.68 -4.76 -5.62
N ILE A 79 -2.52 -6.04 -5.98
CA ILE A 79 -1.23 -6.74 -5.97
C ILE A 79 -0.17 -5.99 -6.79
N PHE A 80 -0.53 -5.53 -7.99
CA PHE A 80 0.41 -4.80 -8.85
C PHE A 80 0.77 -3.40 -8.33
N ASN A 81 -0.03 -2.84 -7.41
CA ASN A 81 0.14 -1.48 -6.91
C ASN A 81 0.56 -1.39 -5.44
N VAL A 82 0.54 -2.48 -4.66
CA VAL A 82 0.84 -2.47 -3.21
C VAL A 82 2.24 -1.93 -2.90
N TYR A 83 3.23 -2.30 -3.72
CA TYR A 83 4.62 -1.89 -3.55
C TYR A 83 5.00 -0.61 -4.31
N LYS A 84 4.09 0.01 -5.10
CA LYS A 84 4.46 1.20 -5.88
C LYS A 84 4.80 2.38 -4.97
N LEU A 85 5.90 3.05 -5.27
CA LEU A 85 6.29 4.30 -4.64
C LEU A 85 5.69 5.48 -5.39
N LYS A 86 5.05 6.39 -4.68
CA LYS A 86 4.62 7.68 -5.20
C LYS A 86 5.76 8.67 -5.02
N ARG A 87 6.27 9.23 -6.14
CA ARG A 87 7.24 10.32 -6.11
C ARG A 87 6.53 11.65 -5.85
N ILE A 88 7.08 12.46 -4.95
CA ILE A 88 6.61 13.80 -4.63
C ILE A 88 7.81 14.74 -4.71
N THR A 89 7.68 15.80 -5.50
CA THR A 89 8.74 16.80 -5.68
C THR A 89 8.99 17.52 -4.36
N GLY A 90 10.25 17.58 -3.94
CA GLY A 90 10.64 18.28 -2.71
C GLY A 90 11.58 19.45 -2.96
N ILE A 91 12.23 19.92 -1.90
CA ILE A 91 13.15 21.07 -1.94
C ILE A 91 14.60 20.58 -1.81
N SER A 92 14.92 19.99 -0.67
CA SER A 92 16.21 19.39 -0.38
C SER A 92 16.03 18.35 0.72
N ARG A 93 16.85 17.31 0.73
CA ARG A 93 16.78 16.22 1.72
C ARG A 93 16.58 16.70 3.16
N GLY A 94 17.40 17.64 3.63
CA GLY A 94 17.30 18.16 5.00
C GLY A 94 15.99 18.89 5.29
N LYS A 95 15.51 19.71 4.34
CA LYS A 95 14.22 20.41 4.47
C LYS A 95 13.05 19.44 4.41
N ASN A 96 13.10 18.47 3.50
CA ASN A 96 12.08 17.45 3.36
C ASN A 96 11.98 16.63 4.64
N LEU A 97 13.11 16.21 5.22
CA LEU A 97 13.15 15.47 6.48
C LEU A 97 12.54 16.26 7.63
N ASN A 98 12.87 17.54 7.76
CA ASN A 98 12.28 18.41 8.78
C ASN A 98 10.77 18.62 8.56
N LEU A 99 10.33 18.73 7.31
CA LEU A 99 8.91 18.86 6.99
C LEU A 99 8.13 17.57 7.32
N ILE A 100 8.69 16.40 6.99
CA ILE A 100 8.10 15.10 7.37
C ILE A 100 7.96 14.98 8.89
N LYS A 101 8.99 15.39 9.66
CA LYS A 101 8.90 15.42 11.13
C LYS A 101 7.73 16.29 11.61
N LYS A 102 7.63 17.52 11.12
CA LYS A 102 6.53 18.44 11.48
C LYS A 102 5.15 17.89 11.11
N ILE A 103 5.01 17.25 9.95
CA ILE A 103 3.76 16.62 9.52
C ILE A 103 3.40 15.46 10.44
N ALA A 104 4.39 14.62 10.77
CA ALA A 104 4.17 13.51 11.69
C ALA A 104 3.77 13.99 13.09
N GLU A 105 4.47 14.99 13.65
CA GLU A 105 4.15 15.61 14.94
C GLU A 105 2.74 16.20 14.94
N LYS A 106 2.39 17.00 13.93
CA LYS A 106 1.06 17.60 13.78
C LYS A 106 -0.08 16.57 13.76
N ASN A 107 0.18 15.40 13.17
CA ASN A 107 -0.80 14.34 13.03
C ASN A 107 -0.69 13.26 14.11
N GLU A 108 0.17 13.45 15.11
CA GLU A 108 0.45 12.48 16.17
C GLU A 108 0.89 11.11 15.62
N TRP A 109 1.62 11.12 14.51
CA TRP A 109 2.12 9.90 13.86
C TRP A 109 3.46 9.46 14.46
N ASN A 110 3.53 8.18 14.85
CA ASN A 110 4.72 7.60 15.44
C ASN A 110 5.80 7.29 14.39
N ILE A 111 6.89 8.07 14.40
CA ILE A 111 8.08 7.79 13.59
C ILE A 111 8.96 6.75 14.29
N SER A 112 8.93 5.53 13.78
CA SER A 112 9.72 4.42 14.34
C SER A 112 11.18 4.42 13.88
N ALA A 113 11.47 4.96 12.70
CA ALA A 113 12.83 5.09 12.19
C ALA A 113 12.96 6.40 11.41
N ASN A 114 14.07 7.11 11.62
CA ASN A 114 14.34 8.34 10.91
C ASN A 114 15.84 8.55 10.73
N ASN A 115 16.30 8.57 9.49
CA ASN A 115 17.68 8.89 9.15
C ASN A 115 17.76 9.65 7.82
N GLN A 116 18.97 9.91 7.33
CA GLN A 116 19.18 10.68 6.11
C GLN A 116 18.60 10.04 4.83
N GLN A 117 18.32 8.74 4.83
CA GLN A 117 17.88 8.00 3.64
C GLN A 117 16.40 7.58 3.73
N ILE A 118 15.87 7.39 4.93
CA ILE A 118 14.55 6.82 5.14
C ILE A 118 13.88 7.35 6.42
N SER A 119 12.56 7.56 6.35
CA SER A 119 11.69 7.66 7.51
C SER A 119 10.60 6.59 7.45
N ILE A 120 10.30 5.97 8.59
CA ILE A 120 9.29 4.92 8.73
C ILE A 120 8.28 5.35 9.78
N ILE A 121 7.03 5.50 9.36
CA ILE A 121 5.90 5.86 10.23
C ILE A 121 5.04 4.61 10.41
N ASN A 122 4.80 4.21 11.66
CA ASN A 122 3.89 3.10 11.96
C ASN A 122 2.57 3.66 12.49
N PHE A 123 1.45 3.13 11.99
CA PHE A 123 0.12 3.43 12.46
C PHE A 123 -0.38 2.23 13.25
N SER A 124 -0.69 2.44 14.54
CA SER A 124 -1.27 1.40 15.37
C SER A 124 -2.72 1.14 14.98
N TRP A 125 -3.23 -0.03 15.38
CA TRP A 125 -4.66 -0.37 15.23
C TRP A 125 -5.54 0.59 16.04
N GLN A 126 -5.04 1.08 17.19
CA GLN A 126 -5.76 2.00 18.06
C GLN A 126 -5.92 3.39 17.43
N ASP A 127 -4.93 3.88 16.67
CA ASP A 127 -4.94 5.22 16.09
C ASP A 127 -5.79 5.33 14.81
N SER A 128 -6.43 4.24 14.37
CA SER A 128 -6.99 4.19 13.01
C SER A 128 -8.30 3.40 12.84
N GLY A 129 -8.92 2.94 13.93
CA GLY A 129 -10.32 2.47 14.03
C GLY A 129 -10.62 1.14 13.33
N THR A 130 -10.30 1.00 12.05
CA THR A 130 -10.55 -0.19 11.21
C THR A 130 -9.27 -0.73 10.56
N ASP A 131 -8.13 -0.15 10.89
CA ASP A 131 -6.95 -0.17 10.05
C ASP A 131 -5.87 -1.11 10.63
N TRP A 132 -5.76 -2.30 10.03
CA TRP A 132 -4.66 -3.26 10.17
C TRP A 132 -3.33 -2.54 10.16
N GLY A 133 -2.44 -2.86 11.14
CA GLY A 133 -1.24 -2.08 11.42
C GLY A 133 -0.52 -1.69 10.13
N LYS A 134 -0.32 -0.38 9.93
CA LYS A 134 0.23 0.15 8.67
C LYS A 134 1.61 0.69 8.87
N GLN A 135 2.40 0.64 7.81
CA GLN A 135 3.67 1.32 7.74
C GLN A 135 3.70 2.21 6.50
N MET A 136 3.96 3.48 6.72
CA MET A 136 4.33 4.40 5.66
C MET A 136 5.86 4.50 5.61
N THR A 137 6.41 4.16 4.45
CA THR A 137 7.82 4.28 4.15
C THR A 137 8.05 5.50 3.28
N ILE A 138 8.98 6.35 3.70
CA ILE A 138 9.38 7.56 2.99
C ILE A 138 10.88 7.44 2.71
N LEU A 139 11.26 7.34 1.44
CA LEU A 139 12.66 7.34 1.01
C LEU A 139 13.03 8.74 0.52
N TYR A 140 14.16 9.26 0.98
CA TYR A 140 14.66 10.55 0.53
C TYR A 140 15.51 10.38 -0.73
N ASP A 141 15.10 10.99 -1.83
CA ASP A 141 15.74 10.85 -3.13
C ASP A 141 16.20 12.20 -3.66
N GLU A 142 17.43 12.57 -3.32
CA GLU A 142 18.01 13.89 -3.61
C GLU A 142 17.11 15.03 -3.10
N LYS A 143 16.38 15.68 -4.01
CA LYS A 143 15.41 16.73 -3.73
C LYS A 143 13.99 16.21 -3.51
N ASP A 144 13.67 15.00 -3.96
CA ASP A 144 12.34 14.41 -3.91
C ASP A 144 12.16 13.48 -2.70
N ILE A 145 10.91 13.06 -2.49
CA ILE A 145 10.58 11.94 -1.62
C ILE A 145 9.82 10.87 -2.41
N LEU A 146 10.06 9.60 -2.04
CA LEU A 146 9.33 8.45 -2.54
C LEU A 146 8.54 7.84 -1.39
N VAL A 147 7.21 7.76 -1.54
CA VAL A 147 6.31 7.39 -0.45
C VAL A 147 5.50 6.17 -0.82
N ASN A 148 5.45 5.21 0.08
CA ASN A 148 4.57 4.06 -0.01
C ASN A 148 3.95 3.78 1.37
N CYS A 149 2.76 3.17 1.37
CA CYS A 149 2.10 2.73 2.60
C CYS A 149 1.60 1.30 2.40
N ILE A 150 1.91 0.41 3.34
CA ILE A 150 1.52 -1.00 3.33
C ILE A 150 0.79 -1.30 4.63
N SER A 151 -0.31 -2.04 4.52
CA SER A 151 -0.98 -2.66 5.66
C SER A 151 -0.38 -4.03 5.86
N PHE A 152 -0.18 -4.43 7.11
CA PHE A 152 0.33 -5.75 7.43
C PHE A 152 -0.79 -6.64 7.96
N GLY A 153 -0.87 -7.84 7.39
CA GLY A 153 -1.72 -8.93 7.83
C GLY A 153 -1.07 -9.77 8.93
N LEU A 154 -1.63 -10.97 9.10
CA LEU A 154 -1.06 -12.01 9.96
C LEU A 154 0.43 -12.23 9.61
N PHE A 155 1.24 -12.45 10.64
CA PHE A 155 2.69 -12.66 10.53
C PHE A 155 3.49 -11.50 9.90
N SER A 156 2.96 -10.27 9.90
CA SER A 156 3.60 -9.11 9.26
C SER A 156 3.76 -9.25 7.74
N SER A 157 2.86 -9.98 7.09
CA SER A 157 2.79 -10.07 5.63
C SER A 157 2.13 -8.82 5.03
N PRO A 158 2.68 -8.21 3.97
CA PRO A 158 2.01 -7.16 3.21
C PRO A 158 0.64 -7.60 2.71
N SER A 159 -0.38 -6.81 3.01
CA SER A 159 -1.77 -7.11 2.67
C SER A 159 -2.23 -6.29 1.45
N PRO A 160 -2.60 -6.93 0.33
CA PRO A 160 -3.19 -6.24 -0.82
C PRO A 160 -4.65 -5.82 -0.55
N PHE A 161 -5.29 -6.30 0.51
CA PHE A 161 -6.71 -6.02 0.76
C PHE A 161 -7.01 -4.56 1.12
N HIS A 162 -6.01 -3.79 1.56
CA HIS A 162 -6.20 -2.44 2.09
C HIS A 162 -5.61 -1.33 1.18
N TRP A 163 -5.40 -1.60 -0.11
CA TRP A 163 -4.74 -0.65 -1.01
C TRP A 163 -5.39 0.74 -1.03
N PHE A 164 -6.72 0.82 -1.05
CA PHE A 164 -7.43 2.11 -1.02
C PHE A 164 -7.18 2.90 0.28
N ALA A 165 -7.18 2.22 1.43
CA ALA A 165 -6.86 2.86 2.71
C ALA A 165 -5.41 3.37 2.72
N ASN A 166 -4.47 2.57 2.21
CA ASN A 166 -3.06 2.95 2.10
C ASN A 166 -2.88 4.15 1.17
N LYS A 167 -3.55 4.15 0.01
CA LYS A 167 -3.54 5.28 -0.93
C LYS A 167 -4.09 6.55 -0.30
N ARG A 168 -5.14 6.48 0.52
CA ARG A 168 -5.66 7.63 1.27
C ARG A 168 -4.61 8.22 2.21
N LYS A 169 -3.87 7.38 2.96
CA LYS A 169 -2.79 7.85 3.85
C LYS A 169 -1.64 8.50 3.07
N VAL A 170 -1.21 7.89 1.95
CA VAL A 170 -0.18 8.48 1.07
C VAL A 170 -0.64 9.82 0.49
N ASN A 171 -1.91 9.92 0.08
CA ASN A 171 -2.47 11.17 -0.44
C ASN A 171 -2.55 12.25 0.65
N LYS A 172 -2.96 11.91 1.87
CA LYS A 172 -2.94 12.86 3.00
C LYS A 172 -1.54 13.43 3.24
N LEU A 173 -0.53 12.56 3.30
CA LEU A 173 0.87 13.03 3.39
C LEU A 173 1.24 13.92 2.20
N THR A 174 0.87 13.53 0.98
CA THR A 174 1.19 14.29 -0.24
C THR A 174 0.66 15.72 -0.13
N THR A 175 -0.63 15.88 0.18
CA THR A 175 -1.28 17.18 0.30
C THR A 175 -0.61 18.05 1.37
N GLU A 176 -0.31 17.48 2.54
CA GLU A 176 0.33 18.22 3.62
C GLU A 176 1.77 18.61 3.30
N PHE A 177 2.51 17.73 2.61
CA PHE A 177 3.88 17.98 2.18
C PHE A 177 3.95 19.08 1.12
N GLU A 178 3.09 19.02 0.10
CA GLU A 178 3.02 20.04 -0.94
C GLU A 178 2.62 21.41 -0.37
N SER A 179 1.68 21.44 0.58
CA SER A 179 1.30 22.66 1.30
C SER A 179 2.47 23.22 2.13
N GLY A 180 3.17 22.35 2.85
CA GLY A 180 4.35 22.74 3.63
C GLY A 180 5.49 23.30 2.77
N ILE A 181 5.70 22.75 1.58
CA ILE A 181 6.69 23.26 0.62
C ILE A 181 6.33 24.68 0.17
N LYS A 182 5.07 24.92 -0.20
CA LYS A 182 4.62 26.25 -0.63
C LYS A 182 4.89 27.31 0.44
N ASN A 183 4.59 27.00 1.70
CA ASN A 183 4.84 27.90 2.82
C ASN A 183 6.35 28.19 3.02
N VAL A 184 7.20 27.17 2.92
CA VAL A 184 8.67 27.32 3.04
C VAL A 184 9.25 28.16 1.90
N LEU A 185 8.66 28.11 0.70
CA LEU A 185 9.09 28.91 -0.43
C LEU A 185 8.59 30.35 -0.34
N GLN A 186 7.37 30.58 0.17
CA GLN A 186 6.82 31.93 0.37
C GLN A 186 7.57 32.71 1.46
N GLN A 187 8.08 32.04 2.50
CA GLN A 187 8.92 32.68 3.54
C GLN A 187 10.33 33.07 3.06
N ARG A 188 10.68 32.82 1.80
CA ARG A 188 11.98 33.18 1.19
C ARG A 188 11.91 34.40 0.26
N VAL A 189 10.69 34.89 -0.01
CA VAL A 189 10.43 36.13 -0.75
C VAL A 189 10.17 37.23 0.26
#